data_AF-A0A924W813-F1
#
_entry.id   AF-A0A924W813-F1
#
_cell.length_a   1.000
_cell.length_b   1.000
_cell.length_c   1.000
_cell.angle_alpha   90.00
_cell.angle_beta   90.00
_cell.angle_gamma   90.00
#
_symmetry.space_group_name_H-M   'P 1'
#
loop_
_entity.id
_entity.type
_entity.pdbx_description
1 polymer ?
#
loop_
_entity_poly.entity_id
_entity_poly.type
_entity_poly.pdbx_seq_one_letter_code
_entity_poly.pdbx_strand_id
1 'polypeptide(L)'
;MTRTASRLMFFTTLLFSNVALAQINVDYLSGSNWINLSQLPAGSHVSINDAAGSTYRVYTLTPATQSIGNLTITSSGTNAPTLFVGRGRNVPSEAVPLPTVGAYDIGSVSYSGGQPKLQMRVGHNITGDVTFWQICRIDAGLNILANITHDPVNATPPPPLGNITAHSIGSSDTRYYITAKRGDIGAIAATLDIFSDIQCDNGSITGRIQAGFPGSQGFIASSSITALNGSINDVISYGQIGTGPPAYTTKVQIRAHSGIHLVQSNNTMRADIVANACGGSGDIARVEVLSSEASEPHFHGTITANSGTGEAGGFYPIACEGDFFGIVTLESDLERGIYVGGQFHAASLISIGGSILPGTFIDIGSIGGNPCFQGQIIVNANNNGSSWSAASSAAFCGESPSVLPWYDNIPSTFGGGAIGQVPYNFHAASCTPPHHSATAGSVFPAVVVVRHYGPVFTQGDAPLQVYARQSGTLAWTEYTADYTYAVSTNNNRRNISISRKATGLGWVAGHDYRVVPVTSLADRNHNTLRCLDATSKPAVRSYEYTFNITN
;
A
#
# COMPACT_ATOMS: atom_id res chain seq x y z
N MET A 1 -31.10 7.32 57.10
CA MET A 1 -30.58 5.94 57.31
C MET A 1 -29.74 5.55 56.10
N THR A 2 -28.44 5.80 56.18
CA THR A 2 -27.43 5.36 55.21
C THR A 2 -27.18 3.87 55.44
N ARG A 3 -27.71 3.00 54.57
CA ARG A 3 -27.39 1.57 54.59
C ARG A 3 -26.00 1.37 53.99
N THR A 4 -25.02 1.18 54.86
CA THR A 4 -23.69 0.67 54.51
C THR A 4 -23.87 -0.76 53.99
N ALA A 5 -23.75 -0.98 52.68
CA ALA A 5 -23.74 -2.31 52.11
C ALA A 5 -22.44 -3.01 52.52
N SER A 6 -22.55 -3.97 53.45
CA SER A 6 -21.46 -4.87 53.81
C SER A 6 -21.02 -5.62 52.55
N ARG A 7 -19.78 -5.40 52.10
CA ARG A 7 -19.13 -6.20 51.05
C ARG A 7 -18.97 -7.63 51.58
N LEU A 8 -19.89 -8.52 51.21
CA LEU A 8 -19.74 -9.95 51.49
C LEU A 8 -18.70 -10.50 50.51
N MET A 9 -17.46 -10.66 50.98
CA MET A 9 -16.39 -11.31 50.24
C MET A 9 -16.57 -12.82 50.40
N PHE A 10 -17.21 -13.48 49.43
CA PHE A 10 -17.29 -14.94 49.41
C PHE A 10 -15.90 -15.51 49.12
N PHE A 11 -15.20 -15.97 50.16
CA PHE A 11 -14.09 -16.92 50.03
C PHE A 11 -14.66 -18.33 50.07
N THR A 12 -15.22 -18.80 48.96
CA THR A 12 -15.58 -20.21 48.84
C THR A 12 -14.30 -21.00 48.55
N THR A 13 -13.61 -21.47 49.59
CA THR A 13 -12.48 -22.39 49.44
C THR A 13 -13.05 -23.80 49.26
N LEU A 14 -13.21 -24.24 48.02
CA LEU A 14 -13.56 -25.63 47.71
C LEU A 14 -12.26 -26.45 47.65
N LEU A 15 -12.08 -27.36 48.61
CA LEU A 15 -10.96 -28.31 48.62
C LEU A 15 -11.32 -29.50 47.73
N PHE A 16 -10.76 -29.55 46.52
CA PHE A 16 -10.86 -30.71 45.65
C PHE A 16 -9.60 -31.56 45.81
N SER A 17 -9.74 -32.80 46.29
CA SER A 17 -8.65 -33.78 46.24
C SER A 17 -8.85 -34.69 45.01
N ASN A 18 -7.85 -34.71 44.12
CA ASN A 18 -7.66 -35.68 43.03
C ASN A 18 -8.75 -35.86 41.96
N VAL A 19 -9.38 -34.78 41.47
CA VAL A 19 -10.23 -34.85 40.25
C VAL A 19 -9.54 -34.11 39.11
N ALA A 20 -9.29 -34.81 38.00
CA ALA A 20 -8.42 -34.35 36.91
C ALA A 20 -8.95 -33.14 36.10
N LEU A 21 -10.19 -32.71 36.32
CA LEU A 21 -10.77 -31.49 35.74
C LEU A 21 -11.77 -30.92 36.73
N ALA A 22 -11.41 -29.84 37.43
CA ALA A 22 -12.36 -29.13 38.27
C ALA A 22 -13.16 -28.15 37.37
N GLN A 23 -14.49 -28.26 37.40
CA GLN A 23 -15.39 -27.22 36.89
C GLN A 23 -15.90 -26.40 38.06
N ILE A 24 -15.64 -25.09 38.05
CA ILE A 24 -16.31 -24.16 38.97
C ILE A 24 -17.44 -23.46 38.22
N ASN A 25 -18.64 -23.54 38.78
CA ASN A 25 -19.77 -22.71 38.38
C ASN A 25 -19.96 -21.58 39.40
N VAL A 26 -19.89 -20.32 38.94
CA VAL A 26 -20.15 -19.14 39.77
C VAL A 26 -21.47 -18.52 39.33
N ASP A 27 -22.48 -18.58 40.18
CA ASP A 27 -23.84 -18.17 39.85
C ASP A 27 -24.26 -16.89 40.59
N TYR A 28 -24.83 -15.92 39.86
CA TYR A 28 -25.66 -14.81 40.36
C TYR A 28 -25.05 -13.92 41.45
N LEU A 29 -23.77 -13.57 41.35
CA LEU A 29 -23.16 -12.57 42.24
C LEU A 29 -23.42 -11.14 41.74
N SER A 30 -23.75 -10.21 42.63
CA SER A 30 -23.86 -8.78 42.31
C SER A 30 -22.60 -7.99 42.72
N GLY A 31 -22.24 -6.96 41.95
CA GLY A 31 -21.13 -6.06 42.29
C GLY A 31 -19.76 -6.50 41.75
N SER A 32 -18.69 -6.28 42.53
CA SER A 32 -17.32 -6.61 42.15
C SER A 32 -16.82 -7.88 42.84
N ASN A 33 -16.64 -8.93 42.07
CA ASN A 33 -16.30 -10.28 42.55
C ASN A 33 -14.85 -10.62 42.22
N TRP A 34 -14.17 -11.26 43.18
CA TRP A 34 -12.80 -11.73 43.04
C TRP A 34 -12.79 -13.25 43.11
N ILE A 35 -12.40 -13.91 42.01
CA ILE A 35 -12.36 -15.37 41.89
C ILE A 35 -10.90 -15.79 41.89
N ASN A 36 -10.47 -16.40 42.99
CA ASN A 36 -9.13 -16.92 43.16
C ASN A 36 -9.10 -18.42 42.78
N LEU A 37 -8.36 -18.77 41.74
CA LEU A 37 -8.27 -20.13 41.21
C LEU A 37 -7.04 -20.91 41.72
N SER A 38 -6.34 -20.39 42.73
CA SER A 38 -5.04 -20.95 43.13
C SER A 38 -5.09 -22.37 43.67
N GLN A 39 -6.24 -22.79 44.17
CA GLN A 39 -6.44 -24.13 44.73
C GLN A 39 -6.90 -25.14 43.69
N LEU A 40 -7.11 -24.71 42.44
CA LEU A 40 -7.55 -25.59 41.37
C LEU A 40 -6.36 -26.25 40.67
N PRO A 41 -6.53 -27.49 40.18
CA PRO A 41 -5.62 -28.08 39.23
C PRO A 41 -5.36 -27.14 38.05
N ALA A 42 -4.12 -27.05 37.60
CA ALA A 42 -3.78 -26.27 36.41
C ALA A 42 -4.63 -26.74 35.22
N GLY A 43 -5.14 -25.79 34.43
CA GLY A 43 -6.03 -26.11 33.29
C GLY A 43 -7.51 -26.32 33.65
N SER A 44 -7.93 -25.99 34.88
CA SER A 44 -9.35 -26.11 35.28
C SER A 44 -10.29 -25.19 34.48
N HIS A 45 -11.53 -25.65 34.28
CA HIS A 45 -12.58 -24.90 33.59
C HIS A 45 -13.40 -24.05 34.57
N VAL A 46 -13.69 -22.81 34.21
CA VAL A 46 -14.49 -21.88 35.02
C VAL A 46 -15.64 -21.35 34.19
N SER A 47 -16.87 -21.57 34.66
CA SER A 47 -18.09 -21.02 34.07
C SER A 47 -18.70 -20.00 35.04
N ILE A 48 -18.99 -18.80 34.54
CA ILE A 48 -19.61 -17.71 35.29
C ILE A 48 -20.99 -17.44 34.68
N ASN A 49 -22.05 -17.64 35.44
CA ASN A 49 -23.41 -17.32 35.02
C ASN A 49 -23.84 -16.01 35.68
N ASP A 50 -23.90 -14.93 34.91
CA ASP A 50 -24.18 -13.57 35.38
C ASP A 50 -25.48 -12.98 34.83
N ALA A 51 -26.46 -12.77 35.71
CA ALA A 51 -27.69 -12.04 35.37
C ALA A 51 -27.64 -10.54 35.71
N ALA A 52 -26.61 -10.07 36.44
CA ALA A 52 -26.64 -8.76 37.09
C ALA A 52 -25.77 -7.69 36.41
N GLY A 53 -24.93 -8.04 35.43
CA GLY A 53 -23.95 -7.12 34.83
C GLY A 53 -22.80 -6.79 35.79
N SER A 54 -22.34 -7.82 36.49
CA SER A 54 -21.32 -7.70 37.52
C SER A 54 -19.91 -7.60 36.94
N THR A 55 -18.98 -7.19 37.78
CA THR A 55 -17.55 -7.22 37.46
C THR A 55 -16.91 -8.45 38.09
N TYR A 56 -16.24 -9.27 37.29
CA TYR A 56 -15.53 -10.47 37.73
C TYR A 56 -14.03 -10.31 37.52
N ARG A 57 -13.23 -10.63 38.53
CA ARG A 57 -11.77 -10.65 38.45
C ARG A 57 -11.27 -12.06 38.71
N VAL A 58 -10.73 -12.71 37.68
CA VAL A 58 -10.23 -14.08 37.72
C VAL A 58 -8.71 -14.07 37.74
N TYR A 59 -8.09 -14.78 38.69
CA TYR A 59 -6.64 -14.81 38.85
C TYR A 59 -6.15 -16.00 39.66
N THR A 60 -4.83 -16.24 39.61
CA THR A 60 -4.07 -17.19 40.45
C THR A 60 -3.15 -16.43 41.42
N LEU A 61 -2.69 -17.08 42.49
CA LEU A 61 -1.72 -16.55 43.48
C LEU A 61 -0.30 -16.69 42.99
N THR A 62 -0.06 -17.66 42.12
CA THR A 62 1.23 -17.98 41.50
C THR A 62 1.12 -17.87 39.97
N PRO A 63 0.81 -16.66 39.43
CA PRO A 63 0.61 -16.46 37.99
C PRO A 63 1.86 -16.69 37.14
N ALA A 64 3.02 -16.93 37.76
CA ALA A 64 4.24 -17.34 37.06
C ALA A 64 4.29 -18.85 36.76
N THR A 65 3.42 -19.66 37.37
CA THR A 65 3.49 -21.13 37.27
C THR A 65 2.13 -21.81 37.15
N GLN A 66 1.02 -21.10 37.39
CA GLN A 66 -0.31 -21.69 37.38
C GLN A 66 -1.15 -21.19 36.21
N SER A 67 -1.57 -22.12 35.35
CA SER A 67 -2.40 -21.85 34.17
C SER A 67 -3.89 -21.99 34.49
N ILE A 68 -4.69 -21.15 33.86
CA ILE A 68 -6.16 -21.27 33.84
C ILE A 68 -6.52 -22.08 32.59
N GLY A 69 -7.48 -22.99 32.70
CA GLY A 69 -8.01 -23.69 31.53
C GLY A 69 -8.94 -22.77 30.74
N ASN A 70 -10.16 -23.25 30.50
CA ASN A 70 -11.16 -22.49 29.76
C ASN A 70 -11.99 -21.64 30.72
N LEU A 71 -12.38 -20.45 30.26
CA LEU A 71 -13.20 -19.49 30.98
C LEU A 71 -14.41 -19.12 30.12
N THR A 72 -15.61 -19.39 30.63
CA THR A 72 -16.86 -19.05 29.93
C THR A 72 -17.68 -18.12 30.79
N ILE A 73 -18.20 -17.04 30.18
CA ILE A 73 -19.18 -16.16 30.81
C ILE A 73 -20.53 -16.22 30.09
N THR A 74 -21.55 -16.64 30.81
CA THR A 74 -22.93 -16.66 30.31
C THR A 74 -23.67 -15.47 30.91
N SER A 75 -24.26 -14.62 30.07
CA SER A 75 -25.09 -13.52 30.55
C SER A 75 -26.49 -13.54 29.96
N SER A 76 -27.48 -13.46 30.83
CA SER A 76 -28.91 -13.48 30.46
C SER A 76 -29.58 -12.11 30.54
N GLY A 77 -28.84 -11.05 30.87
CA GLY A 77 -29.38 -9.71 31.13
C GLY A 77 -28.98 -8.66 30.08
N THR A 78 -29.64 -7.50 30.13
CA THR A 78 -29.25 -6.31 29.34
C THR A 78 -27.99 -5.64 29.87
N ASN A 79 -27.64 -5.86 31.15
CA ASN A 79 -26.43 -5.31 31.75
C ASN A 79 -25.21 -6.16 31.37
N ALA A 80 -24.23 -5.52 30.76
CA ALA A 80 -22.97 -6.11 30.34
C ALA A 80 -22.07 -6.51 31.53
N PRO A 81 -21.76 -7.80 31.73
CA PRO A 81 -20.71 -8.18 32.67
C PRO A 81 -19.37 -7.61 32.23
N THR A 82 -18.48 -7.38 33.18
CA THR A 82 -17.07 -7.05 32.89
C THR A 82 -16.18 -8.14 33.44
N LEU A 83 -15.41 -8.79 32.59
CA LEU A 83 -14.45 -9.82 32.94
C LEU A 83 -13.03 -9.27 32.90
N PHE A 84 -12.33 -9.44 34.01
CA PHE A 84 -10.89 -9.22 34.11
C PHE A 84 -10.18 -10.54 34.36
N VAL A 85 -9.15 -10.83 33.57
CA VAL A 85 -8.19 -11.90 33.86
C VAL A 85 -6.88 -11.25 34.28
N GLY A 86 -6.63 -11.19 35.58
CA GLY A 86 -5.60 -10.35 36.19
C GLY A 86 -6.05 -9.68 37.49
N ARG A 87 -5.10 -9.18 38.29
CA ARG A 87 -5.41 -8.35 39.47
C ARG A 87 -5.21 -6.87 39.16
N GLY A 88 -6.00 -6.05 39.85
CA GLY A 88 -5.99 -4.60 39.77
C GLY A 88 -7.32 -4.05 40.27
N ARG A 89 -7.37 -2.80 40.70
CA ARG A 89 -8.65 -2.13 41.01
C ARG A 89 -9.10 -1.19 39.90
N ASN A 90 -8.35 -1.12 38.80
CA ASN A 90 -8.59 -0.18 37.72
C ASN A 90 -9.90 -0.50 36.99
N VAL A 91 -10.59 0.56 36.57
CA VAL A 91 -11.73 0.54 35.64
C VAL A 91 -11.23 -0.03 34.30
N PRO A 92 -12.05 -0.78 33.53
CA PRO A 92 -11.66 -1.23 32.21
C PRO A 92 -11.20 -0.05 31.37
N SER A 93 -10.03 -0.17 30.76
CA SER A 93 -9.49 0.86 29.89
C SER A 93 -8.72 0.21 28.76
N GLU A 94 -8.97 0.70 27.55
CA GLU A 94 -8.22 0.33 26.35
C GLU A 94 -6.74 0.80 26.46
N ALA A 95 -6.51 1.91 27.16
CA ALA A 95 -5.20 2.56 27.26
C ALA A 95 -4.26 1.91 28.29
N VAL A 96 -4.78 1.42 29.42
CA VAL A 96 -3.95 1.02 30.57
C VAL A 96 -3.98 -0.50 30.77
N PRO A 97 -2.84 -1.21 30.65
CA PRO A 97 -2.75 -2.63 30.98
C PRO A 97 -3.19 -2.91 32.42
N LEU A 98 -3.64 -4.14 32.69
CA LEU A 98 -3.82 -4.56 34.08
C LEU A 98 -2.47 -4.55 34.80
N PRO A 99 -2.38 -4.04 36.04
CA PRO A 99 -1.09 -3.90 36.71
C PRO A 99 -0.43 -5.25 37.04
N THR A 100 -1.20 -6.33 37.08
CA THR A 100 -0.69 -7.68 37.39
C THR A 100 -1.27 -8.73 36.47
N VAL A 101 -0.45 -9.73 36.20
CA VAL A 101 -0.79 -10.93 35.43
C VAL A 101 -1.81 -11.79 36.19
N GLY A 102 -2.78 -12.38 35.47
CA GLY A 102 -3.80 -13.26 36.03
C GLY A 102 -3.39 -14.72 36.16
N ALA A 103 -2.64 -15.24 35.20
CA ALA A 103 -2.24 -16.65 35.11
C ALA A 103 -0.97 -16.82 34.29
N TYR A 104 -0.36 -18.00 34.36
CA TYR A 104 0.78 -18.37 33.51
C TYR A 104 0.32 -18.52 32.07
N ASP A 105 -0.43 -19.58 31.75
CA ASP A 105 -1.17 -19.69 30.49
C ASP A 105 -2.68 -19.56 30.72
N ILE A 106 -3.42 -19.29 29.64
CA ILE A 106 -4.88 -19.42 29.61
C ILE A 106 -5.35 -20.20 28.37
N GLY A 107 -6.34 -21.07 28.57
CA GLY A 107 -7.08 -21.73 27.49
C GLY A 107 -8.07 -20.79 26.81
N SER A 108 -9.23 -21.30 26.39
CA SER A 108 -10.23 -20.47 25.70
C SER A 108 -10.95 -19.51 26.65
N VAL A 109 -11.32 -18.33 26.15
CA VAL A 109 -12.11 -17.34 26.88
C VAL A 109 -13.31 -16.96 26.02
N SER A 110 -14.49 -17.41 26.42
CA SER A 110 -15.70 -17.30 25.61
C SER A 110 -16.85 -16.64 26.37
N TYR A 111 -17.84 -16.16 25.63
CA TYR A 111 -19.10 -15.70 26.20
C TYR A 111 -20.30 -16.28 25.46
N SER A 112 -21.44 -16.28 26.15
CA SER A 112 -22.74 -16.52 25.53
C SER A 112 -23.79 -15.57 26.14
N GLY A 113 -24.43 -14.78 25.28
CA GLY A 113 -25.46 -13.81 25.68
C GLY A 113 -24.91 -12.51 26.28
N GLY A 114 -25.77 -11.49 26.36
CA GLY A 114 -25.42 -10.16 26.87
C GLY A 114 -24.40 -9.39 26.00
N GLN A 115 -23.78 -8.38 26.60
CA GLN A 115 -22.77 -7.51 25.96
C GLN A 115 -21.46 -7.45 26.77
N PRO A 116 -20.87 -8.58 27.17
CA PRO A 116 -19.79 -8.57 28.14
C PRO A 116 -18.50 -7.91 27.61
N LYS A 117 -17.75 -7.33 28.55
CA LYS A 117 -16.46 -6.68 28.29
C LYS A 117 -15.32 -7.54 28.81
N LEU A 118 -14.22 -7.63 28.07
CA LEU A 118 -13.00 -8.36 28.48
C LEU A 118 -11.79 -7.41 28.56
N GLN A 119 -11.04 -7.52 29.65
CA GLN A 119 -9.66 -7.06 29.73
C GLN A 119 -8.79 -8.14 30.38
N MET A 120 -7.67 -8.50 29.75
CA MET A 120 -6.88 -9.65 30.17
C MET A 120 -5.38 -9.37 30.11
N ARG A 121 -4.65 -9.85 31.13
CA ARG A 121 -3.20 -9.91 31.16
C ARG A 121 -2.72 -11.30 31.58
N VAL A 122 -1.98 -11.98 30.70
CA VAL A 122 -1.48 -13.37 30.86
C VAL A 122 0.05 -13.36 30.87
N GLY A 123 0.66 -14.21 31.68
CA GLY A 123 2.10 -14.17 31.95
C GLY A 123 2.93 -14.82 30.85
N HIS A 124 2.31 -15.75 30.13
CA HIS A 124 2.94 -16.59 29.13
C HIS A 124 2.01 -16.69 27.91
N ASN A 125 1.36 -17.84 27.66
CA ASN A 125 0.61 -18.06 26.42
C ASN A 125 -0.92 -17.94 26.57
N ILE A 126 -1.57 -17.49 25.50
CA ILE A 126 -3.00 -17.70 25.25
C ILE A 126 -3.11 -18.79 24.19
N THR A 127 -3.63 -19.96 24.53
CA THR A 127 -3.62 -21.13 23.62
C THR A 127 -4.99 -21.56 23.15
N GLY A 128 -6.06 -20.93 23.63
CA GLY A 128 -7.43 -21.19 23.20
C GLY A 128 -8.13 -19.93 22.75
N ASP A 129 -9.12 -20.10 21.86
CA ASP A 129 -9.83 -18.99 21.24
C ASP A 129 -10.45 -18.03 22.26
N VAL A 130 -10.34 -16.73 21.97
CA VAL A 130 -10.94 -15.65 22.75
C VAL A 130 -12.04 -15.03 21.92
N THR A 131 -13.29 -15.18 22.36
CA THR A 131 -14.45 -14.59 21.68
C THR A 131 -15.23 -13.78 22.70
N PHE A 132 -15.43 -12.48 22.45
CA PHE A 132 -16.12 -11.55 23.36
C PHE A 132 -16.92 -10.48 22.59
N TRP A 133 -17.95 -9.92 23.21
CA TRP A 133 -18.75 -8.85 22.60
C TRP A 133 -17.96 -7.53 22.54
N GLN A 134 -17.24 -7.20 23.62
CA GLN A 134 -16.25 -6.12 23.62
C GLN A 134 -14.94 -6.61 24.24
N ILE A 135 -13.86 -6.54 23.49
CA ILE A 135 -12.51 -6.78 24.00
C ILE A 135 -11.82 -5.42 24.17
N CYS A 136 -11.63 -4.99 25.41
CA CYS A 136 -10.98 -3.72 25.72
C CYS A 136 -9.46 -3.81 25.58
N ARG A 137 -8.84 -4.92 26.00
CA ARG A 137 -7.38 -5.11 25.92
C ARG A 137 -6.96 -6.55 26.20
N ILE A 138 -5.96 -7.05 25.48
CA ILE A 138 -5.28 -8.32 25.74
C ILE A 138 -3.77 -8.07 25.79
N ASP A 139 -3.12 -8.49 26.88
CA ASP A 139 -1.67 -8.47 27.01
C ASP A 139 -1.17 -9.89 27.35
N ALA A 140 -0.40 -10.52 26.47
CA ALA A 140 0.26 -11.80 26.73
C ALA A 140 1.77 -11.59 26.95
N GLY A 141 2.35 -12.26 27.93
CA GLY A 141 3.78 -12.15 28.21
C GLY A 141 4.65 -12.90 27.21
N LEU A 142 4.12 -13.94 26.55
CA LEU A 142 4.78 -14.66 25.48
C LEU A 142 3.89 -14.72 24.22
N ASN A 143 3.21 -15.82 23.92
CA ASN A 143 2.55 -15.97 22.62
C ASN A 143 1.02 -15.88 22.70
N ILE A 144 0.41 -15.34 21.65
CA ILE A 144 -1.03 -15.51 21.37
C ILE A 144 -1.16 -16.56 20.27
N LEU A 145 -1.51 -17.78 20.64
CA LEU A 145 -1.70 -18.94 19.76
C LEU A 145 -3.19 -19.31 19.70
N ALA A 146 -4.01 -18.30 19.42
CA ALA A 146 -5.46 -18.38 19.51
C ALA A 146 -6.13 -17.44 18.52
N ASN A 147 -7.35 -17.78 18.10
CA ASN A 147 -8.20 -16.85 17.38
C ASN A 147 -8.79 -15.83 18.37
N ILE A 148 -8.78 -14.56 18.00
CA ILE A 148 -9.39 -13.47 18.75
C ILE A 148 -10.56 -12.94 17.93
N THR A 149 -11.78 -13.05 18.45
CA THR A 149 -13.00 -12.60 17.78
C THR A 149 -13.74 -11.57 18.63
N HIS A 150 -13.84 -10.35 18.11
CA HIS A 150 -14.65 -9.24 18.64
C HIS A 150 -15.94 -9.13 17.84
N ASP A 151 -17.07 -9.39 18.49
CA ASP A 151 -18.37 -9.50 17.83
C ASP A 151 -19.47 -8.67 18.53
N PRO A 152 -19.45 -7.32 18.39
CA PRO A 152 -20.45 -6.46 19.00
C PRO A 152 -21.73 -6.43 18.15
N VAL A 153 -22.38 -7.59 17.98
CA VAL A 153 -23.67 -7.71 17.28
C VAL A 153 -24.66 -6.72 17.88
N ASN A 154 -25.36 -5.98 17.01
CA ASN A 154 -26.39 -4.98 17.34
C ASN A 154 -25.93 -3.68 18.05
N ALA A 155 -24.63 -3.43 18.24
CA ALA A 155 -24.15 -2.15 18.77
C ALA A 155 -24.22 -1.00 17.74
N THR A 156 -24.59 0.21 18.16
CA THR A 156 -24.62 1.41 17.32
C THR A 156 -24.26 2.67 18.15
N PRO A 157 -23.06 3.26 17.99
CA PRO A 157 -21.92 2.72 17.24
C PRO A 157 -21.32 1.48 17.92
N PRO A 158 -20.70 0.55 17.16
CA PRO A 158 -19.98 -0.57 17.74
C PRO A 158 -18.74 -0.12 18.52
N PRO A 159 -18.47 -0.67 19.73
CA PRO A 159 -17.23 -0.39 20.43
C PRO A 159 -16.03 -0.97 19.66
N PRO A 160 -14.85 -0.36 19.78
CA PRO A 160 -13.65 -0.90 19.16
C PRO A 160 -13.18 -2.18 19.88
N LEU A 161 -12.48 -3.03 19.13
CA LEU A 161 -11.52 -4.00 19.68
C LEU A 161 -10.31 -3.19 20.14
N GLY A 162 -10.05 -3.12 21.43
CA GLY A 162 -8.91 -2.38 21.96
C GLY A 162 -7.57 -3.10 21.74
N ASN A 163 -6.55 -2.69 22.50
CA ASN A 163 -5.17 -3.06 22.18
C ASN A 163 -4.85 -4.55 22.45
N ILE A 164 -4.06 -5.16 21.57
CA ILE A 164 -3.51 -6.50 21.73
C ILE A 164 -2.00 -6.41 21.74
N THR A 165 -1.36 -6.94 22.79
CA THR A 165 0.10 -7.00 22.88
C THR A 165 0.59 -8.41 23.24
N ALA A 166 1.70 -8.82 22.63
CA ALA A 166 2.34 -10.10 22.92
C ALA A 166 3.85 -10.06 22.60
N HIS A 167 4.56 -11.13 22.95
CA HIS A 167 5.89 -11.38 22.40
C HIS A 167 5.80 -11.81 20.93
N SER A 168 4.92 -12.75 20.61
CA SER A 168 4.56 -13.15 19.24
C SER A 168 3.06 -13.40 19.13
N ILE A 169 2.50 -13.10 17.95
CA ILE A 169 1.07 -13.25 17.67
C ILE A 169 0.92 -14.25 16.52
N GLY A 170 0.48 -15.46 16.85
CA GLY A 170 0.44 -16.61 15.95
C GLY A 170 1.75 -17.39 15.91
N SER A 171 1.90 -18.27 14.92
CA SER A 171 3.10 -19.08 14.68
C SER A 171 3.29 -19.32 13.18
N SER A 172 4.48 -19.72 12.75
CA SER A 172 4.75 -20.08 11.35
C SER A 172 3.95 -21.29 10.86
N ASP A 173 3.58 -22.18 11.77
CA ASP A 173 3.04 -23.50 11.43
C ASP A 173 1.52 -23.53 11.41
N THR A 174 0.88 -22.58 12.10
CA THR A 174 -0.58 -22.49 12.26
C THR A 174 -1.05 -21.06 12.04
N ARG A 175 -2.04 -20.91 11.16
CA ARG A 175 -2.72 -19.62 10.95
C ARG A 175 -3.74 -19.39 12.05
N TYR A 176 -3.71 -18.17 12.59
CA TYR A 176 -4.67 -17.68 13.57
C TYR A 176 -5.28 -16.38 13.07
N TYR A 177 -6.44 -16.01 13.60
CA TYR A 177 -7.21 -14.86 13.16
C TYR A 177 -7.44 -13.87 14.31
N ILE A 178 -7.24 -12.58 14.05
CA ILE A 178 -7.74 -11.49 14.88
C ILE A 178 -8.82 -10.78 14.07
N THR A 179 -10.07 -10.97 14.46
CA THR A 179 -11.24 -10.50 13.72
C THR A 179 -12.08 -9.55 14.55
N ALA A 180 -12.39 -8.38 14.00
CA ALA A 180 -13.46 -7.50 14.46
C ALA A 180 -14.56 -7.48 13.41
N LYS A 181 -15.71 -8.11 13.71
CA LYS A 181 -16.84 -8.13 12.76
C LYS A 181 -17.48 -6.76 12.58
N ARG A 182 -17.39 -5.90 13.62
CA ARG A 182 -17.87 -4.52 13.62
C ARG A 182 -17.03 -3.70 14.60
N GLY A 183 -16.93 -2.40 14.34
CA GLY A 183 -16.13 -1.48 15.14
C GLY A 183 -14.65 -1.54 14.75
N ASP A 184 -13.91 -0.54 15.23
CA ASP A 184 -12.50 -0.38 14.86
C ASP A 184 -11.61 -1.41 15.57
N ILE A 185 -10.44 -1.66 15.02
CA ILE A 185 -9.35 -2.39 15.69
C ILE A 185 -8.32 -1.37 16.16
N GLY A 186 -8.00 -1.43 17.46
CA GLY A 186 -6.93 -0.68 18.10
C GLY A 186 -5.55 -1.21 17.74
N ALA A 187 -4.54 -0.94 18.57
CA ALA A 187 -3.17 -1.32 18.26
C ALA A 187 -2.95 -2.83 18.46
N ILE A 188 -2.21 -3.45 17.53
CA ILE A 188 -1.73 -4.83 17.66
C ILE A 188 -0.22 -4.79 17.59
N ALA A 189 0.45 -5.16 18.69
CA ALA A 189 1.91 -5.08 18.79
C ALA A 189 2.51 -6.42 19.25
N ALA A 190 3.49 -6.92 18.50
CA ALA A 190 4.35 -8.03 18.89
C ALA A 190 5.79 -7.55 19.04
N THR A 191 6.50 -7.98 20.08
CA THR A 191 7.93 -7.65 20.22
C THR A 191 8.82 -8.40 19.24
N LEU A 192 8.36 -9.55 18.76
CA LEU A 192 8.94 -10.30 17.65
C LEU A 192 7.96 -10.27 16.47
N ASP A 193 7.24 -11.37 16.23
CA ASP A 193 6.56 -11.61 14.96
C ASP A 193 5.04 -11.59 15.06
N ILE A 194 4.40 -11.23 13.95
CA ILE A 194 2.97 -11.35 13.72
C ILE A 194 2.74 -12.30 12.52
N PHE A 195 2.19 -13.47 12.81
CA PHE A 195 1.78 -14.49 11.84
C PHE A 195 0.25 -14.54 11.62
N SER A 196 -0.53 -13.95 12.53
CA SER A 196 -1.99 -13.97 12.44
C SER A 196 -2.54 -13.10 11.32
N ASP A 197 -3.63 -13.54 10.71
CA ASP A 197 -4.46 -12.73 9.83
C ASP A 197 -5.27 -11.73 10.65
N ILE A 198 -5.33 -10.47 10.20
CA ILE A 198 -6.01 -9.39 10.91
C ILE A 198 -7.12 -8.86 10.01
N GLN A 199 -8.35 -8.92 10.48
CA GLN A 199 -9.53 -8.59 9.68
C GLN A 199 -10.50 -7.70 10.45
N CYS A 200 -10.82 -6.54 9.87
CA CYS A 200 -11.89 -5.65 10.30
C CYS A 200 -12.96 -5.59 9.20
N ASP A 201 -14.13 -6.18 9.46
CA ASP A 201 -15.19 -6.28 8.45
C ASP A 201 -15.94 -4.96 8.27
N ASN A 202 -16.30 -4.31 9.38
CA ASN A 202 -17.09 -3.07 9.37
C ASN A 202 -16.56 -2.09 10.41
N GLY A 203 -15.45 -1.47 10.05
CA GLY A 203 -14.69 -0.52 10.86
C GLY A 203 -13.34 -0.26 10.20
N SER A 204 -12.47 0.45 10.91
CA SER A 204 -11.09 0.73 10.49
C SER A 204 -10.08 0.09 11.43
N ILE A 205 -8.86 -0.15 10.97
CA ILE A 205 -7.72 -0.44 11.83
C ILE A 205 -7.11 0.91 12.20
N THR A 206 -7.57 1.49 13.31
CA THR A 206 -7.17 2.85 13.75
C THR A 206 -5.87 2.83 14.54
N GLY A 207 -5.56 1.70 15.19
CA GLY A 207 -4.27 1.49 15.83
C GLY A 207 -3.17 1.08 14.84
N ARG A 208 -1.95 1.04 15.36
CA ARG A 208 -0.79 0.52 14.62
C ARG A 208 -0.73 -1.00 14.74
N ILE A 209 -0.47 -1.67 13.61
CA ILE A 209 -0.01 -3.05 13.56
C ILE A 209 1.52 -3.03 13.54
N GLN A 210 2.17 -3.56 14.57
CA GLN A 210 3.62 -3.46 14.75
C GLN A 210 4.26 -4.80 15.10
N ALA A 211 5.27 -5.20 14.34
CA ALA A 211 6.17 -6.31 14.67
C ALA A 211 7.59 -5.78 14.92
N GLY A 212 8.15 -6.09 16.09
CA GLY A 212 9.45 -5.59 16.51
C GLY A 212 9.43 -4.18 17.08
N PHE A 213 10.62 -3.64 17.32
CA PHE A 213 10.85 -2.29 17.84
C PHE A 213 12.22 -1.78 17.35
N PRO A 214 12.53 -0.47 17.46
CA PRO A 214 13.83 0.04 17.03
C PRO A 214 15.00 -0.73 17.67
N GLY A 215 15.84 -1.34 16.84
CA GLY A 215 16.96 -2.18 17.27
C GLY A 215 16.67 -3.67 17.42
N SER A 216 15.42 -4.11 17.20
CA SER A 216 15.03 -5.52 17.14
C SER A 216 14.30 -5.82 15.84
N GLN A 217 14.61 -6.98 15.25
CA GLN A 217 13.86 -7.47 14.10
C GLN A 217 12.53 -8.08 14.56
N GLY A 218 11.47 -7.79 13.83
CA GLY A 218 10.16 -8.42 14.02
C GLY A 218 9.44 -8.50 12.69
N PHE A 219 8.94 -9.67 12.34
CA PHE A 219 8.40 -9.97 11.03
C PHE A 219 6.89 -9.90 11.00
N ILE A 220 6.33 -9.35 9.92
CA ILE A 220 4.90 -9.49 9.63
C ILE A 220 4.78 -10.55 8.54
N ALA A 221 4.48 -11.77 8.94
CA ALA A 221 4.32 -12.94 8.09
C ALA A 221 2.85 -13.38 7.93
N SER A 222 1.93 -12.48 8.31
CA SER A 222 0.50 -12.63 8.11
C SER A 222 0.16 -12.91 6.64
N SER A 223 -0.88 -13.71 6.38
CA SER A 223 -1.37 -13.85 5.00
C SER A 223 -2.16 -12.60 4.59
N SER A 224 -2.88 -11.97 5.53
CA SER A 224 -3.67 -10.77 5.25
C SER A 224 -3.89 -9.82 6.43
N ILE A 225 -3.84 -8.52 6.14
CA ILE A 225 -4.27 -7.43 7.02
C ILE A 225 -5.32 -6.61 6.27
N THR A 226 -6.57 -6.67 6.71
CA THR A 226 -7.71 -6.16 5.93
C THR A 226 -8.65 -5.28 6.75
N ALA A 227 -9.03 -4.12 6.21
CA ALA A 227 -10.15 -3.29 6.66
C ALA A 227 -11.16 -3.14 5.51
N LEU A 228 -12.17 -4.01 5.45
CA LEU A 228 -13.04 -4.17 4.27
C LEU A 228 -13.92 -2.97 3.96
N ASN A 229 -14.27 -2.16 4.96
CA ASN A 229 -15.13 -0.99 4.84
C ASN A 229 -14.54 0.25 5.53
N GLY A 230 -13.24 0.24 5.83
CA GLY A 230 -12.57 1.31 6.54
C GLY A 230 -11.16 1.55 6.05
N SER A 231 -10.40 2.30 6.83
CA SER A 231 -8.99 2.58 6.57
C SER A 231 -8.08 1.70 7.41
N ILE A 232 -6.81 1.63 7.02
CA ILE A 232 -5.73 1.13 7.86
C ILE A 232 -4.83 2.31 8.20
N ASN A 233 -4.53 2.48 9.48
CA ASN A 233 -3.58 3.49 9.92
C ASN A 233 -2.14 3.06 9.58
N ASP A 234 -1.49 2.29 10.45
CA ASP A 234 -0.08 1.93 10.26
C ASP A 234 0.12 0.41 10.25
N VAL A 235 0.94 -0.09 9.33
CA VAL A 235 1.52 -1.44 9.32
C VAL A 235 3.03 -1.32 9.30
N ILE A 236 3.70 -1.65 10.41
CA ILE A 236 5.14 -1.43 10.59
C ILE A 236 5.82 -2.74 10.99
N SER A 237 6.81 -3.14 10.21
CA SER A 237 7.75 -4.20 10.57
C SER A 237 9.15 -3.61 10.72
N TYR A 238 9.77 -3.83 11.88
CA TYR A 238 11.19 -3.53 12.10
C TYR A 238 12.11 -4.61 11.50
N GLY A 239 11.55 -5.62 10.86
CA GLY A 239 12.23 -6.55 9.96
C GLY A 239 11.57 -6.51 8.56
N GLN A 240 11.26 -7.69 8.02
CA GLN A 240 10.55 -7.88 6.75
C GLN A 240 9.02 -7.97 6.91
N ILE A 241 8.31 -7.48 5.90
CA ILE A 241 6.90 -7.83 5.64
C ILE A 241 6.87 -8.93 4.58
N GLY A 242 6.16 -10.01 4.86
CA GLY A 242 6.15 -11.24 4.07
C GLY A 242 7.32 -12.15 4.43
N THR A 243 7.30 -13.36 3.87
CA THR A 243 8.31 -14.38 4.13
C THR A 243 8.81 -15.01 2.84
N GLY A 244 10.06 -15.47 2.87
CA GLY A 244 10.61 -16.38 1.87
C GLY A 244 11.87 -15.85 1.16
N PRO A 245 12.76 -16.75 0.70
CA PRO A 245 13.76 -16.43 -0.32
C PRO A 245 13.08 -15.90 -1.60
N PRO A 246 13.81 -15.25 -2.53
CA PRO A 246 13.25 -14.70 -3.78
C PRO A 246 12.40 -15.67 -4.61
N ALA A 247 12.55 -16.98 -4.42
CA ALA A 247 11.82 -18.03 -5.13
C ALA A 247 10.51 -18.50 -4.47
N TYR A 248 10.22 -18.13 -3.22
CA TYR A 248 9.01 -18.55 -2.48
C TYR A 248 8.22 -17.34 -2.00
N THR A 249 7.06 -17.13 -2.61
CA THR A 249 6.34 -15.85 -2.69
C THR A 249 5.11 -15.80 -1.80
N THR A 250 5.27 -15.91 -0.47
CA THR A 250 4.16 -15.56 0.43
C THR A 250 4.17 -14.06 0.64
N LYS A 251 3.45 -13.36 -0.24
CA LYS A 251 3.17 -11.94 -0.11
C LYS A 251 2.05 -11.72 0.90
N VAL A 252 2.23 -10.72 1.76
CA VAL A 252 1.15 -10.25 2.66
C VAL A 252 0.15 -9.45 1.85
N GLN A 253 -1.15 -9.75 2.00
CA GLN A 253 -2.21 -8.93 1.42
C GLN A 253 -2.59 -7.81 2.40
N ILE A 254 -2.33 -6.55 2.07
CA ILE A 254 -2.69 -5.40 2.92
C ILE A 254 -3.78 -4.62 2.21
N ARG A 255 -5.01 -4.64 2.72
CA ARG A 255 -6.19 -4.16 1.97
C ARG A 255 -7.06 -3.24 2.82
N ALA A 256 -7.36 -2.05 2.33
CA ALA A 256 -8.29 -1.12 2.95
C ALA A 256 -9.27 -0.58 1.91
N HIS A 257 -10.47 -0.18 2.33
CA HIS A 257 -11.46 0.45 1.45
C HIS A 257 -11.24 1.95 1.33
N SER A 258 -10.98 2.60 2.47
CA SER A 258 -10.97 4.06 2.62
C SER A 258 -9.56 4.65 2.75
N GLY A 259 -8.54 3.87 2.41
CA GLY A 259 -7.15 4.31 2.36
C GLY A 259 -6.23 3.64 3.38
N ILE A 260 -4.94 3.79 3.15
CA ILE A 260 -3.88 3.29 4.03
C ILE A 260 -2.94 4.46 4.33
N HIS A 261 -2.67 4.71 5.60
CA HIS A 261 -1.75 5.77 5.99
C HIS A 261 -0.29 5.32 5.79
N LEU A 262 0.21 4.34 6.53
CA LEU A 262 1.61 3.90 6.44
C LEU A 262 1.74 2.38 6.30
N VAL A 263 2.57 1.92 5.35
CA VAL A 263 3.13 0.56 5.33
C VAL A 263 4.65 0.68 5.31
N GLN A 264 5.32 0.17 6.35
CA GLN A 264 6.77 0.28 6.50
C GLN A 264 7.43 -1.07 6.78
N SER A 265 8.54 -1.34 6.10
CA SER A 265 9.48 -2.42 6.43
C SER A 265 10.90 -1.86 6.55
N ASN A 266 11.66 -2.34 7.54
CA ASN A 266 13.07 -1.99 7.73
C ASN A 266 14.05 -2.96 7.03
N ASN A 267 13.54 -3.82 6.16
CA ASN A 267 14.36 -4.71 5.35
C ASN A 267 13.68 -4.94 4.00
N THR A 268 13.11 -6.12 3.77
CA THR A 268 12.38 -6.45 2.54
C THR A 268 10.86 -6.43 2.76
N MET A 269 10.13 -5.87 1.81
CA MET A 269 8.68 -5.89 1.74
C MET A 269 8.20 -6.77 0.58
N ARG A 270 7.54 -7.88 0.91
CA ARG A 270 6.83 -8.75 -0.02
C ARG A 270 5.33 -8.63 0.25
N ALA A 271 4.67 -7.68 -0.41
CA ALA A 271 3.28 -7.36 -0.11
C ALA A 271 2.49 -6.93 -1.36
N ASP A 272 1.21 -7.30 -1.42
CA ASP A 272 0.24 -6.68 -2.32
C ASP A 272 -0.63 -5.74 -1.49
N ILE A 273 -0.48 -4.45 -1.73
CA ILE A 273 -1.10 -3.35 -1.00
C ILE A 273 -2.23 -2.77 -1.85
N VAL A 274 -3.46 -2.76 -1.33
CA VAL A 274 -4.65 -2.25 -2.02
C VAL A 274 -5.37 -1.27 -1.09
N ALA A 275 -5.17 0.03 -1.30
CA ALA A 275 -5.76 1.08 -0.48
C ALA A 275 -7.20 1.44 -0.85
N ASN A 276 -7.67 1.01 -2.02
CA ASN A 276 -9.01 1.25 -2.59
C ASN A 276 -9.81 -0.06 -2.80
N ALA A 277 -9.66 -1.02 -1.89
CA ALA A 277 -10.27 -2.34 -2.00
C ALA A 277 -11.82 -2.27 -2.03
N CYS A 278 -12.44 -3.28 -2.63
CA CYS A 278 -13.90 -3.41 -2.70
C CYS A 278 -14.60 -2.23 -3.41
N GLY A 279 -13.92 -1.59 -4.36
CA GLY A 279 -14.45 -0.41 -5.07
C GLY A 279 -14.44 0.87 -4.23
N GLY A 280 -13.61 0.91 -3.18
CA GLY A 280 -13.40 2.12 -2.40
C GLY A 280 -12.61 3.17 -3.17
N SER A 281 -12.46 4.36 -2.58
CA SER A 281 -11.70 5.47 -3.17
C SER A 281 -10.46 5.81 -2.35
N GLY A 282 -9.95 4.83 -1.59
CA GLY A 282 -8.88 5.07 -0.63
C GLY A 282 -7.54 5.37 -1.28
N ASP A 283 -6.85 6.34 -0.70
CA ASP A 283 -5.52 6.78 -1.11
C ASP A 283 -4.42 6.07 -0.30
N ILE A 284 -3.19 6.14 -0.81
CA ILE A 284 -1.99 5.71 -0.08
C ILE A 284 -1.20 6.94 0.36
N ALA A 285 -1.01 7.11 1.67
CA ALA A 285 -0.21 8.22 2.19
C ALA A 285 1.28 7.87 2.19
N ARG A 286 1.69 6.64 2.54
CA ARG A 286 3.09 6.21 2.53
C ARG A 286 3.28 4.69 2.47
N VAL A 287 4.12 4.23 1.56
CA VAL A 287 4.74 2.90 1.54
C VAL A 287 6.24 3.10 1.58
N GLU A 288 6.89 2.53 2.57
CA GLU A 288 8.32 2.73 2.80
C GLU A 288 9.04 1.40 3.01
N VAL A 289 10.11 1.21 2.24
CA VAL A 289 11.08 0.13 2.47
C VAL A 289 12.42 0.76 2.80
N LEU A 290 12.75 0.76 4.09
CA LEU A 290 14.05 1.18 4.60
C LEU A 290 14.99 -0.01 4.52
N SER A 291 16.18 0.17 3.96
CA SER A 291 17.18 -0.90 3.97
C SER A 291 18.58 -0.34 4.02
N SER A 292 19.37 -0.92 4.92
CA SER A 292 20.82 -0.69 4.96
C SER A 292 21.60 -1.60 4.01
N GLU A 293 20.96 -2.60 3.41
CA GLU A 293 21.62 -3.61 2.60
C GLU A 293 21.42 -3.34 1.10
N ALA A 294 22.48 -3.44 0.30
CA ALA A 294 22.43 -3.10 -1.13
C ALA A 294 22.15 -4.29 -2.05
N SER A 295 22.05 -5.52 -1.52
CA SER A 295 22.21 -6.75 -2.31
C SER A 295 20.93 -7.51 -2.66
N GLU A 296 19.76 -7.14 -2.12
CA GLU A 296 18.50 -7.80 -2.46
C GLU A 296 17.46 -6.80 -2.98
N PRO A 297 16.52 -7.23 -3.83
CA PRO A 297 15.36 -6.42 -4.13
C PRO A 297 14.49 -6.26 -2.89
N HIS A 298 14.24 -4.99 -2.55
CA HIS A 298 13.65 -4.59 -1.27
C HIS A 298 12.14 -4.55 -1.34
N PHE A 299 11.56 -4.18 -2.48
CA PHE A 299 10.12 -4.24 -2.68
C PHE A 299 9.73 -5.31 -3.72
N HIS A 300 8.83 -6.21 -3.34
CA HIS A 300 8.21 -7.23 -4.20
C HIS A 300 6.70 -7.23 -4.04
N GLY A 301 5.99 -6.81 -5.08
CA GLY A 301 4.54 -6.97 -5.11
C GLY A 301 3.83 -5.84 -5.82
N THR A 302 2.62 -5.53 -5.38
CA THR A 302 1.77 -4.53 -6.04
C THR A 302 1.32 -3.46 -5.06
N ILE A 303 1.15 -2.24 -5.55
CA ILE A 303 0.50 -1.13 -4.84
C ILE A 303 -0.65 -0.65 -5.73
N THR A 304 -1.87 -0.69 -5.23
CA THR A 304 -3.06 -0.18 -5.90
C THR A 304 -3.77 0.81 -4.98
N ALA A 305 -4.03 2.02 -5.47
CA ALA A 305 -4.69 3.08 -4.71
C ALA A 305 -5.45 4.03 -5.66
N ASN A 306 -6.34 4.85 -5.10
CA ASN A 306 -6.95 5.94 -5.87
C ASN A 306 -5.90 7.00 -6.22
N SER A 307 -5.20 7.58 -5.25
CA SER A 307 -4.09 8.51 -5.47
C SER A 307 -2.91 8.25 -4.53
N GLY A 308 -1.76 8.84 -4.86
CA GLY A 308 -0.57 8.88 -4.00
C GLY A 308 -0.39 10.29 -3.42
N THR A 309 -0.93 10.51 -2.22
CA THR A 309 -1.04 11.85 -1.60
C THR A 309 0.23 12.27 -0.87
N GLY A 310 0.93 11.30 -0.26
CA GLY A 310 2.05 11.56 0.64
C GLY A 310 1.62 12.15 1.99
N GLU A 311 2.51 12.13 2.97
CA GLU A 311 2.29 12.77 4.28
C GLU A 311 2.75 14.23 4.28
N ALA A 312 2.13 15.10 5.09
CA ALA A 312 2.64 16.44 5.33
C ALA A 312 4.10 16.39 5.82
N GLY A 313 5.03 17.09 5.15
CA GLY A 313 6.46 17.08 5.50
C GLY A 313 7.43 16.66 4.39
N GLY A 314 6.95 16.47 3.16
CA GLY A 314 7.81 16.14 2.00
C GLY A 314 8.09 14.66 1.80
N PHE A 315 7.43 13.76 2.54
CA PHE A 315 7.58 12.33 2.32
C PHE A 315 6.96 11.89 0.98
N TYR A 316 7.63 10.94 0.34
CA TYR A 316 7.15 10.27 -0.85
C TYR A 316 6.05 9.26 -0.48
N PRO A 317 4.89 9.24 -1.17
CA PRO A 317 3.89 8.18 -0.99
C PRO A 317 4.45 6.79 -1.22
N ILE A 318 5.50 6.65 -2.03
CA ILE A 318 6.21 5.39 -2.24
C ILE A 318 7.70 5.69 -2.18
N ALA A 319 8.38 5.13 -1.19
CA ALA A 319 9.82 5.22 -0.98
C ALA A 319 10.41 3.81 -0.83
N CYS A 320 11.40 3.48 -1.64
CA CYS A 320 12.13 2.22 -1.54
C CYS A 320 13.62 2.52 -1.60
N GLU A 321 14.36 2.34 -0.51
CA GLU A 321 15.79 2.71 -0.47
C GLU A 321 16.68 1.85 -1.36
N GLY A 322 16.27 0.63 -1.71
CA GLY A 322 17.01 -0.22 -2.67
C GLY A 322 16.16 -0.68 -3.85
N ASP A 323 16.43 -1.88 -4.42
CA ASP A 323 15.80 -2.26 -5.69
C ASP A 323 14.29 -2.50 -5.58
N PHE A 324 13.59 -2.09 -6.63
CA PHE A 324 12.14 -2.14 -6.74
C PHE A 324 11.71 -3.15 -7.82
N PHE A 325 11.09 -4.24 -7.39
CA PHE A 325 10.50 -5.29 -8.22
C PHE A 325 8.97 -5.31 -8.02
N GLY A 326 8.27 -4.33 -8.56
CA GLY A 326 6.84 -4.18 -8.25
C GLY A 326 6.03 -3.40 -9.27
N ILE A 327 4.72 -3.42 -9.05
CA ILE A 327 3.75 -2.70 -9.87
C ILE A 327 3.01 -1.69 -8.99
N VAL A 328 3.07 -0.42 -9.35
CA VAL A 328 2.25 0.66 -8.77
C VAL A 328 1.14 1.01 -9.74
N THR A 329 -0.10 1.06 -9.27
CA THR A 329 -1.26 1.52 -10.03
C THR A 329 -2.02 2.56 -9.19
N LEU A 330 -2.04 3.79 -9.67
CA LEU A 330 -2.84 4.89 -9.11
C LEU A 330 -3.97 5.19 -10.10
N GLU A 331 -5.22 5.23 -9.65
CA GLU A 331 -6.36 5.50 -10.53
C GLU A 331 -6.50 7.00 -10.88
N SER A 332 -5.95 7.87 -10.05
CA SER A 332 -6.02 9.33 -10.14
C SER A 332 -4.62 9.93 -10.23
N ASP A 333 -4.45 11.13 -9.70
CA ASP A 333 -3.22 11.90 -9.74
C ASP A 333 -2.16 11.36 -8.76
N LEU A 334 -0.90 11.62 -9.10
CA LEU A 334 0.24 11.52 -8.19
C LEU A 334 0.50 12.91 -7.59
N GLU A 335 0.15 13.09 -6.33
CA GLU A 335 0.25 14.40 -5.66
C GLU A 335 1.66 14.67 -5.13
N ARG A 336 2.44 13.60 -4.88
CA ARG A 336 3.82 13.65 -4.39
C ARG A 336 4.71 12.58 -4.98
N GLY A 337 6.01 12.77 -4.86
CA GLY A 337 6.98 11.99 -5.64
C GLY A 337 7.01 10.50 -5.32
N ILE A 338 7.64 9.73 -6.19
CA ILE A 338 8.02 8.34 -5.89
C ILE A 338 9.53 8.29 -5.84
N TYR A 339 10.08 7.62 -4.84
CA TYR A 339 11.53 7.44 -4.66
C TYR A 339 11.89 5.95 -4.72
N VAL A 340 12.85 5.62 -5.57
CA VAL A 340 13.49 4.30 -5.64
C VAL A 340 15.00 4.51 -5.61
N GLY A 341 15.67 4.16 -4.53
CA GLY A 341 17.12 4.35 -4.38
C GLY A 341 17.95 3.36 -5.21
N GLY A 342 17.44 2.14 -5.44
CA GLY A 342 18.11 1.08 -6.20
C GLY A 342 17.59 0.89 -7.63
N GLN A 343 17.75 -0.32 -8.17
CA GLN A 343 17.32 -0.66 -9.53
C GLN A 343 15.80 -0.74 -9.66
N PHE A 344 15.25 -0.07 -10.67
CA PHE A 344 13.88 -0.25 -11.13
C PHE A 344 13.83 -1.33 -12.21
N HIS A 345 13.55 -2.57 -11.81
CA HIS A 345 13.69 -3.77 -12.65
C HIS A 345 12.79 -3.77 -13.90
N ALA A 346 13.16 -4.59 -14.90
CA ALA A 346 12.47 -4.72 -16.18
C ALA A 346 10.98 -5.10 -16.08
N ALA A 347 10.61 -5.85 -15.04
CA ALA A 347 9.23 -6.24 -14.77
C ALA A 347 8.44 -5.17 -13.99
N SER A 348 9.09 -4.10 -13.54
CA SER A 348 8.47 -3.08 -12.70
C SER A 348 7.67 -2.08 -13.54
N LEU A 349 6.54 -1.63 -12.98
CA LEU A 349 5.63 -0.69 -13.62
C LEU A 349 5.15 0.35 -12.60
N ILE A 350 5.12 1.63 -12.97
CA ILE A 350 4.36 2.67 -12.27
C ILE A 350 3.30 3.20 -13.24
N SER A 351 2.03 2.98 -12.97
CA SER A 351 0.91 3.43 -13.79
C SER A 351 0.09 4.46 -13.03
N ILE A 352 0.02 5.69 -13.54
CA ILE A 352 -0.69 6.82 -12.95
C ILE A 352 -1.86 7.16 -13.87
N GLY A 353 -3.09 6.97 -13.39
CA GLY A 353 -4.32 7.15 -14.15
C GLY A 353 -4.57 8.59 -14.56
N GLY A 354 -4.24 9.54 -13.67
CA GLY A 354 -4.33 10.97 -13.89
C GLY A 354 -2.99 11.64 -14.20
N SER A 355 -2.76 12.78 -13.56
CA SER A 355 -1.60 13.66 -13.74
C SER A 355 -0.53 13.45 -12.66
N ILE A 356 0.69 13.93 -12.94
CA ILE A 356 1.67 14.24 -11.91
C ILE A 356 1.51 15.73 -11.56
N LEU A 357 1.24 16.04 -10.28
CA LEU A 357 1.02 17.42 -9.84
C LEU A 357 2.32 18.26 -9.85
N PRO A 358 2.24 19.60 -9.93
CA PRO A 358 3.42 20.47 -9.92
C PRO A 358 4.26 20.29 -8.64
N GLY A 359 5.59 20.25 -8.79
CA GLY A 359 6.53 20.06 -7.66
C GLY A 359 6.74 18.58 -7.27
N THR A 360 6.15 17.66 -8.03
CA THR A 360 6.27 16.22 -7.83
C THR A 360 7.27 15.59 -8.79
N PHE A 361 8.11 14.70 -8.28
CA PHE A 361 9.19 14.06 -9.04
C PHE A 361 9.17 12.53 -8.83
N ILE A 362 9.43 11.77 -9.88
CA ILE A 362 9.74 10.34 -9.75
C ILE A 362 11.26 10.23 -9.80
N ASP A 363 11.87 9.95 -8.66
CA ASP A 363 13.31 9.83 -8.50
C ASP A 363 13.70 8.35 -8.46
N ILE A 364 14.41 7.91 -9.49
CA ILE A 364 14.97 6.57 -9.57
C ILE A 364 16.48 6.75 -9.52
N GLY A 365 17.06 6.36 -8.39
CA GLY A 365 18.46 6.42 -8.02
C GLY A 365 19.26 5.20 -8.49
N SER A 366 20.57 5.36 -8.56
CA SER A 366 21.50 4.28 -8.92
C SER A 366 22.41 4.08 -7.73
N ILE A 367 22.23 2.95 -7.05
CA ILE A 367 23.27 2.40 -6.20
C ILE A 367 24.21 1.60 -7.11
N GLY A 368 25.46 2.03 -7.23
CA GLY A 368 26.54 1.20 -7.82
C GLY A 368 26.76 1.29 -9.33
N GLY A 369 26.27 2.31 -10.04
CA GLY A 369 26.68 2.60 -11.43
C GLY A 369 26.07 1.68 -12.51
N ASN A 370 25.17 0.77 -12.16
CA ASN A 370 24.38 -0.03 -13.09
C ASN A 370 23.18 0.76 -13.67
N PRO A 371 22.63 0.35 -14.84
CA PRO A 371 21.43 0.98 -15.39
C PRO A 371 20.28 0.82 -14.40
N CYS A 372 19.91 1.94 -13.79
CA CYS A 372 18.95 2.00 -12.69
C CYS A 372 17.49 1.93 -13.15
N PHE A 373 17.22 2.08 -14.44
CA PHE A 373 15.87 2.06 -14.99
C PHE A 373 15.75 1.04 -16.11
N GLN A 374 15.00 -0.03 -15.84
CA GLN A 374 14.71 -1.10 -16.81
C GLN A 374 13.19 -1.29 -17.02
N GLY A 375 12.36 -0.88 -16.05
CA GLY A 375 10.90 -1.02 -16.10
C GLY A 375 10.18 0.07 -16.89
N GLN A 376 8.91 0.31 -16.54
CA GLN A 376 8.02 1.27 -17.21
C GLN A 376 7.36 2.23 -16.23
N ILE A 377 7.12 3.47 -16.67
CA ILE A 377 6.26 4.43 -16.00
C ILE A 377 5.21 4.88 -17.02
N ILE A 378 3.95 4.97 -16.65
CA ILE A 378 2.82 5.37 -17.51
C ILE A 378 2.10 6.49 -16.78
N VAL A 379 1.80 7.59 -17.48
CA VAL A 379 1.14 8.76 -16.92
C VAL A 379 -0.08 9.09 -17.76
N ASN A 380 -1.17 9.49 -17.10
CA ASN A 380 -2.50 9.59 -17.71
C ASN A 380 -2.93 8.23 -18.31
N ALA A 381 -2.71 7.14 -17.59
CA ALA A 381 -3.01 5.77 -18.02
C ALA A 381 -4.50 5.58 -18.36
N ASN A 382 -5.40 6.35 -17.72
CA ASN A 382 -6.84 6.29 -17.98
C ASN A 382 -7.26 7.03 -19.26
N ASN A 383 -6.35 7.76 -19.91
CA ASN A 383 -6.62 8.55 -21.11
C ASN A 383 -7.79 9.53 -20.95
N ASN A 384 -7.99 10.05 -19.74
CA ASN A 384 -9.11 10.93 -19.39
C ASN A 384 -8.88 12.40 -19.79
N GLY A 385 -7.78 12.67 -20.50
CA GLY A 385 -7.39 14.03 -20.88
C GLY A 385 -6.79 14.85 -19.75
N SER A 386 -6.40 14.24 -18.63
CA SER A 386 -5.62 14.89 -17.57
C SER A 386 -4.32 15.49 -18.11
N SER A 387 -3.96 16.68 -17.62
CA SER A 387 -2.83 17.46 -18.16
C SER A 387 -1.50 17.04 -17.57
N TRP A 388 -0.47 16.96 -18.40
CA TRP A 388 0.89 16.86 -17.90
C TRP A 388 1.32 18.25 -17.43
N SER A 389 1.07 18.56 -16.16
CA SER A 389 1.40 19.86 -15.58
C SER A 389 2.93 20.03 -15.48
N ALA A 390 3.42 21.21 -15.88
CA ALA A 390 4.72 21.42 -16.52
C ALA A 390 5.99 21.39 -15.61
N ALA A 391 5.97 20.73 -14.46
CA ALA A 391 7.16 20.59 -13.59
C ALA A 391 7.48 19.15 -13.15
N SER A 392 6.81 18.14 -13.68
CA SER A 392 7.05 16.74 -13.34
C SER A 392 8.24 16.16 -14.10
N SER A 393 9.43 16.14 -13.48
CA SER A 393 10.58 15.43 -14.01
C SER A 393 10.68 14.03 -13.41
N ALA A 394 10.90 13.03 -14.26
CA ALA A 394 11.46 11.76 -13.82
C ALA A 394 12.97 11.91 -13.85
N ALA A 395 13.60 11.91 -12.67
CA ALA A 395 15.05 11.94 -12.56
C ALA A 395 15.55 10.51 -12.71
N PHE A 396 16.33 10.25 -13.76
CA PHE A 396 17.04 9.00 -13.95
C PHE A 396 18.54 9.23 -13.70
N CYS A 397 19.09 8.49 -12.75
CA CYS A 397 20.52 8.34 -12.55
C CYS A 397 21.26 7.89 -13.82
N GLY A 398 22.47 8.41 -14.00
CA GLY A 398 23.39 7.99 -15.05
C GLY A 398 23.13 8.58 -16.43
N GLU A 399 23.94 8.12 -17.38
CA GLU A 399 23.72 8.33 -18.80
C GLU A 399 22.43 7.60 -19.21
N SER A 400 21.63 8.22 -20.08
CA SER A 400 20.44 7.56 -20.63
C SER A 400 20.81 6.17 -21.19
N PRO A 401 19.99 5.12 -20.98
CA PRO A 401 20.32 3.76 -21.42
C PRO A 401 20.81 3.73 -22.87
N SER A 402 21.87 2.95 -23.12
CA SER A 402 22.48 2.82 -24.46
C SER A 402 21.54 2.13 -25.47
N VAL A 403 20.67 1.25 -24.99
CA VAL A 403 19.57 0.63 -25.75
C VAL A 403 18.27 0.99 -25.04
N LEU A 404 17.40 1.74 -25.71
CA LEU A 404 16.12 2.17 -25.16
C LEU A 404 15.05 1.09 -25.47
N PRO A 405 14.29 0.59 -24.48
CA PRO A 405 13.18 -0.30 -24.74
C PRO A 405 12.11 0.42 -25.57
N TRP A 406 11.76 -0.10 -26.74
CA TRP A 406 10.65 0.37 -27.59
C TRP A 406 9.32 -0.31 -27.23
N TYR A 407 8.21 0.37 -27.50
CA TYR A 407 6.87 -0.18 -27.36
C TYR A 407 6.26 -0.38 -28.75
N ASP A 408 5.86 -1.61 -29.06
CA ASP A 408 5.11 -1.90 -30.30
C ASP A 408 3.62 -1.51 -30.18
N ASN A 409 3.15 -1.40 -28.95
CA ASN A 409 1.79 -1.04 -28.59
C ASN A 409 1.48 0.41 -29.03
N ILE A 410 0.27 0.68 -29.52
CA ILE A 410 -0.18 2.04 -29.92
C ILE A 410 -0.63 2.87 -28.70
N PRO A 411 -0.57 4.23 -28.69
CA PRO A 411 -0.91 5.06 -27.53
C PRO A 411 -2.30 4.81 -26.96
N SER A 412 -3.24 4.38 -27.80
CA SER A 412 -4.60 4.03 -27.34
C SER A 412 -4.63 2.82 -26.40
N THR A 413 -3.56 2.03 -26.30
CA THR A 413 -3.48 0.85 -25.43
C THR A 413 -2.92 1.13 -24.03
N PHE A 414 -2.20 2.23 -23.82
CA PHE A 414 -1.63 2.63 -22.51
C PHE A 414 -1.95 4.09 -22.12
N GLY A 415 -2.82 4.74 -22.87
CA GLY A 415 -3.39 6.04 -22.54
C GLY A 415 -2.52 7.27 -22.86
N GLY A 416 -2.67 8.29 -22.02
CA GLY A 416 -2.21 9.68 -22.17
C GLY A 416 -0.70 9.92 -22.27
N GLY A 417 0.12 8.89 -22.10
CA GLY A 417 1.57 8.87 -22.40
C GLY A 417 2.34 7.89 -21.52
N ALA A 418 3.56 7.52 -21.92
CA ALA A 418 4.43 6.64 -21.16
C ALA A 418 5.80 7.29 -20.94
N ILE A 419 6.29 7.20 -19.71
CA ILE A 419 7.64 7.58 -19.29
C ILE A 419 8.47 6.28 -19.20
N GLY A 420 9.43 6.08 -20.10
CA GLY A 420 10.31 4.90 -20.06
C GLY A 420 11.09 4.70 -21.34
N GLN A 421 10.57 5.26 -22.43
CA GLN A 421 11.39 6.15 -23.24
C GLN A 421 11.09 7.55 -22.72
N VAL A 422 12.11 8.28 -22.33
CA VAL A 422 11.98 9.72 -22.08
C VAL A 422 11.28 10.34 -23.31
N PRO A 423 10.45 11.39 -23.21
CA PRO A 423 9.69 12.03 -24.32
C PRO A 423 10.46 12.42 -25.61
N TYR A 424 11.72 12.02 -25.73
CA TYR A 424 12.68 12.24 -26.80
C TYR A 424 12.44 11.44 -28.09
N ASN A 425 11.48 10.51 -28.18
CA ASN A 425 11.22 9.73 -29.40
C ASN A 425 9.74 9.76 -29.82
N PHE A 426 9.48 9.50 -31.09
CA PHE A 426 8.15 9.46 -31.67
C PHE A 426 7.56 8.05 -31.71
N HIS A 427 6.24 7.99 -31.73
CA HIS A 427 5.46 6.78 -31.81
C HIS A 427 5.25 6.39 -33.28
N ALA A 428 6.14 5.56 -33.81
CA ALA A 428 6.20 5.22 -35.24
C ALA A 428 4.86 4.81 -35.86
N ALA A 429 4.18 3.83 -35.26
CA ALA A 429 2.88 3.34 -35.75
C ALA A 429 1.72 4.33 -35.58
N SER A 430 1.88 5.36 -34.75
CA SER A 430 0.81 6.32 -34.42
C SER A 430 1.05 7.70 -34.99
N CYS A 431 2.09 7.90 -35.78
CA CYS A 431 2.18 9.08 -36.61
C CYS A 431 1.13 9.03 -37.73
N THR A 432 0.80 10.18 -38.28
CA THR A 432 -0.08 10.29 -39.45
C THR A 432 0.70 10.97 -40.57
N PRO A 433 1.06 10.25 -41.64
CA PRO A 433 0.91 8.80 -41.83
C PRO A 433 1.84 7.97 -40.92
N PRO A 434 1.69 6.65 -40.80
CA PRO A 434 2.63 5.84 -40.02
C PRO A 434 4.07 5.97 -40.54
N HIS A 435 5.06 5.81 -39.68
CA HIS A 435 6.47 5.82 -40.09
C HIS A 435 6.79 4.66 -41.04
N HIS A 436 7.66 4.92 -42.04
CA HIS A 436 7.97 3.99 -43.13
C HIS A 436 6.77 3.57 -43.98
N SER A 437 5.65 4.32 -43.90
CA SER A 437 4.49 4.06 -44.74
C SER A 437 4.64 4.65 -46.14
N ALA A 438 3.87 4.09 -47.09
CA ALA A 438 3.63 4.66 -48.40
C ALA A 438 2.13 4.94 -48.54
N THR A 439 1.76 6.18 -48.87
CA THR A 439 0.37 6.62 -48.98
C THR A 439 0.14 7.24 -50.36
N ALA A 440 -0.92 6.87 -51.07
CA ALA A 440 -1.21 7.46 -52.39
C ALA A 440 -1.54 8.95 -52.27
N GLY A 441 -1.05 9.76 -53.22
CA GLY A 441 -1.22 11.21 -53.21
C GLY A 441 -2.69 11.66 -53.15
N SER A 442 -3.61 10.89 -53.74
CA SER A 442 -5.05 11.17 -53.72
C SER A 442 -5.71 11.05 -52.35
N VAL A 443 -5.08 10.32 -51.41
CA VAL A 443 -5.60 10.09 -50.05
C VAL A 443 -4.64 10.60 -48.96
N PHE A 444 -3.57 11.30 -49.36
CA PHE A 444 -2.58 11.81 -48.42
C PHE A 444 -3.19 12.91 -47.54
N PRO A 445 -2.98 12.86 -46.21
CA PRO A 445 -3.55 13.84 -45.29
C PRO A 445 -2.99 15.25 -45.54
N ALA A 446 -3.84 16.26 -45.43
CA ALA A 446 -3.39 17.65 -45.54
C ALA A 446 -2.39 18.08 -44.44
N VAL A 447 -2.42 17.35 -43.31
CA VAL A 447 -1.60 17.60 -42.13
C VAL A 447 -0.86 16.31 -41.76
N VAL A 448 0.45 16.40 -41.63
CA VAL A 448 1.29 15.34 -41.07
C VAL A 448 1.34 15.52 -39.56
N VAL A 449 1.18 14.43 -38.80
CA VAL A 449 1.19 14.48 -37.34
C VAL A 449 2.27 13.56 -36.80
N VAL A 450 3.31 14.16 -36.21
CA VAL A 450 4.34 13.43 -35.45
C VAL A 450 3.87 13.30 -34.01
N ARG A 451 3.58 12.07 -33.57
CA ARG A 451 3.12 11.79 -32.20
C ARG A 451 4.29 11.32 -31.34
N HIS A 452 4.46 11.89 -30.16
CA HIS A 452 5.52 11.53 -29.21
C HIS A 452 4.97 10.68 -28.06
N TYR A 453 5.84 9.92 -27.39
CA TYR A 453 5.46 9.12 -26.21
C TYR A 453 5.05 9.97 -25.00
N GLY A 454 5.57 11.20 -24.92
CA GLY A 454 5.21 12.19 -23.90
C GLY A 454 5.12 13.61 -24.44
N PRO A 455 4.76 14.59 -23.60
CA PRO A 455 4.59 15.98 -24.00
C PRO A 455 5.86 16.57 -24.60
N VAL A 456 5.69 17.31 -25.69
CA VAL A 456 6.73 18.11 -26.32
C VAL A 456 6.35 19.59 -26.28
N PHE A 457 7.37 20.42 -26.13
CA PHE A 457 7.29 21.86 -26.14
C PHE A 457 8.19 22.35 -27.26
N THR A 458 7.81 23.47 -27.84
CA THR A 458 8.58 24.09 -28.91
C THR A 458 9.04 25.44 -28.42
N GLN A 459 10.33 25.68 -28.56
CA GLN A 459 10.85 27.04 -28.56
C GLN A 459 11.06 27.38 -30.02
N GLY A 460 10.28 28.31 -30.57
CA GLY A 460 10.34 28.69 -31.98
C GLY A 460 9.17 28.27 -32.85
N ASP A 461 9.25 28.72 -34.10
CA ASP A 461 8.23 28.49 -35.13
C ASP A 461 8.50 27.21 -35.93
N ALA A 462 9.75 26.72 -35.97
CA ALA A 462 10.17 25.57 -36.78
C ALA A 462 10.99 24.55 -35.96
N PRO A 463 10.36 23.79 -35.06
CA PRO A 463 11.04 22.88 -34.14
C PRO A 463 11.48 21.55 -34.80
N LEU A 464 11.06 21.32 -36.04
CA LEU A 464 11.37 20.17 -36.88
C LEU A 464 11.88 20.66 -38.23
N GLN A 465 12.78 19.89 -38.85
CA GLN A 465 13.20 20.08 -40.24
C GLN A 465 12.49 19.07 -41.13
N VAL A 466 12.06 19.53 -42.31
CA VAL A 466 11.41 18.68 -43.32
C VAL A 466 12.31 18.61 -44.52
N TYR A 467 12.74 17.39 -44.86
CA TYR A 467 13.46 17.07 -46.07
C TYR A 467 12.54 16.33 -47.03
N ALA A 468 12.70 16.59 -48.32
CA ALA A 468 12.03 15.84 -49.36
C ALA A 468 13.00 15.51 -50.49
N ARG A 469 12.69 14.44 -51.22
CA ARG A 469 13.36 14.08 -52.47
C ARG A 469 12.37 13.43 -53.42
N GLN A 470 12.59 13.54 -54.71
CA GLN A 470 11.82 12.77 -55.68
C GLN A 470 12.13 11.29 -55.49
N SER A 471 11.11 10.44 -55.48
CA SER A 471 11.25 8.99 -55.27
C SER A 471 12.24 8.42 -56.30
N GLY A 472 13.23 7.65 -55.82
CA GLY A 472 14.29 7.10 -56.67
C GLY A 472 15.52 8.00 -56.83
N THR A 473 15.52 9.23 -56.29
CA THR A 473 16.72 10.07 -56.20
C THR A 473 17.45 9.87 -54.87
N LEU A 474 18.74 10.21 -54.82
CA LEU A 474 19.57 10.01 -53.62
C LEU A 474 19.63 11.23 -52.69
N ALA A 475 19.56 12.44 -53.24
CA ALA A 475 19.80 13.67 -52.50
C ALA A 475 18.54 14.18 -51.79
N TRP A 476 18.66 14.45 -50.49
CA TRP A 476 17.63 15.12 -49.70
C TRP A 476 17.78 16.64 -49.79
N THR A 477 16.69 17.34 -50.10
CA THR A 477 16.62 18.80 -50.08
C THR A 477 15.80 19.25 -48.89
N GLU A 478 16.25 20.28 -48.17
CA GLU A 478 15.51 20.85 -47.03
C GLU A 478 14.41 21.79 -47.52
N TYR A 479 13.19 21.57 -47.03
CA TYR A 479 11.99 22.35 -47.31
C TYR A 479 11.32 22.85 -46.03
N THR A 480 12.04 22.93 -44.91
CA THR A 480 11.53 23.35 -43.60
C THR A 480 10.70 24.64 -43.66
N ALA A 481 11.12 25.61 -44.49
CA ALA A 481 10.45 26.89 -44.68
C ALA A 481 9.06 26.81 -45.33
N ASP A 482 8.74 25.71 -46.01
CA ASP A 482 7.48 25.51 -46.75
C ASP A 482 6.34 25.00 -45.85
N TYR A 483 6.62 24.78 -44.56
CA TYR A 483 5.67 24.22 -43.60
C TYR A 483 5.46 25.12 -42.39
N THR A 484 4.32 24.94 -41.74
CA THR A 484 4.01 25.49 -40.40
C THR A 484 3.86 24.35 -39.41
N TYR A 485 4.18 24.64 -38.16
CA TYR A 485 4.22 23.66 -37.08
C TYR A 485 3.29 24.12 -35.97
N ALA A 486 2.49 23.19 -35.46
CA ALA A 486 1.61 23.45 -34.33
C ALA A 486 1.73 22.29 -33.33
N VAL A 487 2.19 22.59 -32.12
CA VAL A 487 2.07 21.65 -31.00
C VAL A 487 0.62 21.66 -30.56
N SER A 488 0.06 20.48 -30.32
CA SER A 488 -1.28 20.40 -29.76
C SER A 488 -1.37 21.19 -28.46
N THR A 489 -2.35 22.08 -28.36
CA THR A 489 -2.61 22.89 -27.17
C THR A 489 -3.43 22.14 -26.12
N ASN A 490 -3.92 20.94 -26.45
CA ASN A 490 -4.64 20.10 -25.51
C ASN A 490 -3.69 19.53 -24.44
N ASN A 491 -4.30 18.99 -23.38
CA ASN A 491 -3.65 18.54 -22.14
C ASN A 491 -2.52 17.51 -22.30
N ASN A 492 -2.34 16.92 -23.49
CA ASN A 492 -1.29 15.94 -23.73
C ASN A 492 -0.06 16.51 -24.46
N ARG A 493 -0.14 17.62 -25.21
CA ARG A 493 0.98 18.21 -26.00
C ARG A 493 1.91 17.20 -26.72
N ARG A 494 1.42 16.02 -27.09
CA ARG A 494 2.21 14.91 -27.70
C ARG A 494 2.34 15.03 -29.20
N ASN A 495 1.46 15.81 -29.83
CA ASN A 495 1.32 15.86 -31.27
C ASN A 495 1.94 17.16 -31.80
N ILE A 496 2.80 17.02 -32.80
CA ILE A 496 3.24 18.13 -33.64
C ILE A 496 2.56 17.97 -34.99
N SER A 497 1.69 18.91 -35.32
CA SER A 497 1.04 18.99 -36.61
C SER A 497 1.91 19.81 -37.56
N ILE A 498 2.19 19.27 -38.74
CA ILE A 498 2.97 19.88 -39.81
C ILE A 498 2.02 20.11 -40.98
N SER A 499 1.76 21.39 -41.27
CA SER A 499 0.85 21.80 -42.34
C SER A 499 1.62 22.52 -43.43
N ARG A 500 1.24 22.35 -44.70
CA ARG A 500 1.86 23.08 -45.81
C ARG A 500 1.50 24.57 -45.75
N LYS A 501 2.42 25.44 -46.17
CA LYS A 501 2.11 26.84 -46.50
C LYS A 501 1.44 26.93 -47.88
N ALA A 502 0.87 28.09 -48.18
CA ALA A 502 0.24 28.36 -49.48
C ALA A 502 1.27 28.36 -50.64
N THR A 503 2.52 28.67 -50.31
CA THR A 503 3.67 28.70 -51.24
C THR A 503 4.72 27.69 -50.77
N GLY A 504 5.33 26.96 -51.72
CA GLY A 504 6.35 25.95 -51.44
C GLY A 504 6.05 24.61 -52.11
N LEU A 505 6.87 23.60 -51.83
CA LEU A 505 6.68 22.23 -52.32
C LEU A 505 5.37 21.64 -51.80
N GLY A 506 5.15 21.70 -50.48
CA GLY A 506 4.07 20.99 -49.80
C GLY A 506 4.19 19.46 -49.89
N TRP A 507 3.09 18.76 -49.63
CA TRP A 507 2.98 17.29 -49.75
C TRP A 507 2.63 16.90 -51.19
N VAL A 508 3.61 16.45 -51.97
CA VAL A 508 3.51 16.17 -53.41
C VAL A 508 3.70 14.68 -53.66
N ALA A 509 2.89 14.11 -54.55
CA ALA A 509 3.04 12.73 -54.98
C ALA A 509 4.39 12.47 -55.66
N GLY A 510 4.85 11.22 -55.60
CA GLY A 510 6.14 10.81 -56.14
C GLY A 510 7.33 11.26 -55.31
N HIS A 511 7.16 11.67 -54.05
CA HIS A 511 8.25 12.12 -53.17
C HIS A 511 8.40 11.25 -51.91
N ASP A 512 9.64 11.06 -51.48
CA ASP A 512 9.98 10.60 -50.14
C ASP A 512 10.13 11.81 -49.22
N TYR A 513 9.64 11.70 -48.00
CA TYR A 513 9.76 12.72 -46.96
C TYR A 513 10.50 12.17 -45.75
N ARG A 514 11.28 13.06 -45.13
CA ARG A 514 12.02 12.81 -43.91
C ARG A 514 11.89 14.01 -42.98
N VAL A 515 11.44 13.77 -41.76
CA VAL A 515 11.27 14.77 -40.71
C VAL A 515 12.21 14.44 -39.57
N VAL A 516 12.98 15.43 -39.13
CA VAL A 516 13.96 15.28 -38.02
C VAL A 516 13.84 16.47 -37.05
N PRO A 517 14.09 16.29 -35.75
CA PRO A 517 14.22 17.40 -34.82
C PRO A 517 15.39 18.31 -35.17
N VAL A 518 15.24 19.61 -34.92
CA VAL A 518 16.38 20.54 -34.98
C VAL A 518 17.30 20.27 -33.78
N THR A 519 18.49 19.72 -34.04
CA THR A 519 19.47 19.34 -32.99
C THR A 519 20.69 20.27 -32.90
N SER A 520 20.76 21.29 -33.76
CA SER A 520 21.89 22.23 -33.87
C SER A 520 22.15 23.00 -32.58
N LEU A 521 23.41 23.03 -32.12
CA LEU A 521 23.85 23.78 -30.94
C LEU A 521 23.73 25.30 -31.12
N ALA A 522 23.87 25.79 -32.35
CA ALA A 522 23.78 27.21 -32.68
C ALA A 522 22.35 27.75 -32.59
N ASP A 523 21.35 26.88 -32.75
CA ASP A 523 19.92 27.23 -32.79
C ASP A 523 19.17 26.99 -31.47
N ARG A 524 19.89 26.61 -30.40
CA ARG A 524 19.33 26.29 -29.06
C ARG A 524 18.42 27.36 -28.47
N ASN A 525 18.58 28.61 -28.91
CA ASN A 525 17.81 29.73 -28.39
C ASN A 525 16.49 29.99 -29.13
N HIS A 526 16.24 29.37 -30.30
CA HIS A 526 15.10 29.81 -31.13
C HIS A 526 14.26 28.74 -31.82
N ASN A 527 14.70 27.50 -32.05
CA ASN A 527 13.91 26.51 -32.84
C ASN A 527 14.11 25.06 -32.39
N THR A 528 13.91 24.73 -31.11
CA THR A 528 14.15 23.37 -30.60
C THR A 528 12.90 22.72 -30.04
N LEU A 529 12.76 21.42 -30.28
CA LEU A 529 11.89 20.58 -29.48
C LEU A 529 12.51 20.34 -28.12
N ARG A 530 11.74 20.67 -27.09
CA ARG A 530 12.07 20.44 -25.69
C ARG A 530 11.03 19.52 -25.09
N CYS A 531 11.48 18.67 -24.18
CA CYS A 531 10.57 18.03 -23.25
C CYS A 531 10.43 18.94 -22.03
N LEU A 532 9.50 18.60 -21.12
CA LEU A 532 9.30 19.26 -19.84
C LEU A 532 10.64 19.59 -19.14
N ASP A 533 10.66 20.71 -18.40
CA ASP A 533 11.79 21.52 -17.91
C ASP A 533 12.92 20.78 -17.14
N ALA A 534 13.61 19.84 -17.80
CA ALA A 534 14.83 19.23 -17.28
C ALA A 534 15.99 20.22 -17.48
N THR A 535 16.29 20.98 -16.43
CA THR A 535 17.34 22.02 -16.36
C THR A 535 18.76 21.57 -16.75
N SER A 536 18.99 20.30 -17.12
CA SER A 536 20.32 19.78 -17.46
C SER A 536 20.42 18.59 -18.44
N LYS A 537 19.32 18.09 -19.06
CA LYS A 537 19.37 16.90 -19.96
C LYS A 537 18.58 17.11 -21.28
N PRO A 538 18.92 16.40 -22.38
CA PRO A 538 19.02 16.98 -23.72
C PRO A 538 17.69 17.35 -24.38
N ALA A 539 17.76 18.26 -25.37
CA ALA A 539 16.75 18.43 -26.42
C ALA A 539 16.39 17.06 -27.03
N VAL A 540 15.18 16.92 -27.58
CA VAL A 540 14.71 15.68 -28.24
C VAL A 540 15.83 15.02 -29.04
N ARG A 541 16.07 13.71 -28.81
CA ARG A 541 17.14 12.96 -29.48
C ARG A 541 16.95 13.04 -30.99
N SER A 542 18.04 12.93 -31.75
CA SER A 542 17.95 12.78 -33.21
C SER A 542 17.15 11.52 -33.53
N TYR A 543 15.91 11.71 -33.97
CA TYR A 543 15.10 10.66 -34.57
C TYR A 543 14.85 11.00 -36.04
N GLU A 544 14.51 9.99 -36.82
CA GLU A 544 14.14 10.16 -38.22
C GLU A 544 12.73 9.61 -38.45
N TYR A 545 11.79 10.46 -38.82
CA TYR A 545 10.43 10.07 -39.20
C TYR A 545 10.26 10.21 -40.72
N THR A 546 10.12 9.09 -41.41
CA THR A 546 10.00 9.01 -42.86
C THR A 546 8.65 8.46 -43.32
N PHE A 547 8.23 8.85 -44.52
CA PHE A 547 7.09 8.30 -45.26
C PHE A 547 7.23 8.64 -46.75
N ASN A 548 6.53 7.92 -47.62
CA ASN A 548 6.49 8.14 -49.06
C ASN A 548 5.07 8.52 -49.51
N ILE A 549 4.97 9.43 -50.48
CA ILE A 549 3.72 9.73 -51.18
C ILE A 549 3.80 9.13 -52.58
N THR A 550 3.01 8.10 -52.87
CA THR A 550 3.02 7.46 -54.20
C THR A 550 2.19 8.27 -55.21
N ASN A 551 2.51 8.12 -56.50
CA ASN A 551 1.76 8.71 -57.61
C ASN A 551 0.29 8.29 -57.64
#